data_AF-A0A966NL98-F1
#
_entry.id   AF-A0A966NL98-F1
#
_cell.length_a   1.000
_cell.length_b   1.000
_cell.length_c   1.000
_cell.angle_alpha   90.00
_cell.angle_beta   90.00
_cell.angle_gamma   90.00
#
_symmetry.space_group_name_H-M   'P 1'
#
loop_
_entity.id
_entity.type
_entity.pdbx_description
1 polymer ?
#
loop_
_entity_poly.entity_id
_entity_poly.type
_entity_poly.pdbx_seq_one_letter_code
_entity_poly.pdbx_strand_id
1 'polypeptide(L)'
;MGLFTTLRSVVALRRFDFNGRRRRLAKCGDIDDVRRLAKRNLPGGVFDYFDGAAETEWSMVNNSAAFERVHLTPRVLVDVSHIDTSVTVMGTRMPFPFAFSPTGFTRIATSAGETAVARVAARHGVPYTLSTLGTRSIEEVAAARASVTTAAVTGQTAANPDPTPPRT
;
A
#
# COMPACT_ATOMS: atom_id res chain seq x y z
N MET A 1 11.24 -27.86 -34.10
CA MET A 1 11.79 -26.86 -33.15
C MET A 1 10.68 -26.14 -32.32
N GLY A 2 9.55 -26.79 -32.01
CA GLY A 2 8.35 -26.07 -31.51
C GLY A 2 7.88 -26.43 -30.09
N LEU A 3 7.98 -27.70 -29.67
CA LEU A 3 7.33 -28.15 -28.43
C LEU A 3 8.08 -27.73 -27.15
N PHE A 4 9.41 -27.79 -27.16
CA PHE A 4 10.24 -27.39 -26.01
C PHE A 4 10.19 -25.89 -25.72
N THR A 5 10.01 -25.06 -26.75
CA THR A 5 9.89 -23.61 -26.64
C THR A 5 8.54 -23.22 -26.03
N THR A 6 7.46 -23.87 -26.44
CA THR A 6 6.12 -23.71 -25.84
C THR A 6 6.10 -24.22 -24.39
N LEU A 7 6.65 -25.41 -24.11
CA LEU A 7 6.72 -25.93 -22.73
C LEU A 7 7.49 -24.99 -21.80
N ARG A 8 8.57 -24.38 -22.28
CA ARG A 8 9.36 -23.41 -21.49
C ARG A 8 8.63 -22.09 -21.23
N SER A 9 7.62 -21.72 -22.04
CA SER A 9 6.79 -20.54 -21.79
C SER A 9 5.70 -20.78 -20.75
N VAL A 10 5.22 -22.03 -20.61
CA VAL A 10 4.19 -22.38 -19.62
C VAL A 10 4.79 -22.84 -18.30
N VAL A 11 5.95 -23.48 -18.33
CA VAL A 11 6.66 -23.96 -17.14
C VAL A 11 7.66 -22.90 -16.66
N ALA A 12 7.14 -21.87 -15.99
CA ALA A 12 7.96 -20.92 -15.25
C ALA A 12 8.28 -21.49 -13.86
N LEU A 13 9.35 -22.28 -13.76
CA LEU A 13 9.90 -22.68 -12.46
C LEU A 13 10.30 -21.43 -11.67
N ARG A 14 9.59 -21.16 -10.57
CA ARG A 14 9.90 -20.04 -9.67
C ARG A 14 11.35 -20.20 -9.20
N ARG A 15 12.20 -19.19 -9.48
CA ARG A 15 13.56 -19.14 -8.94
C ARG A 15 13.48 -19.23 -7.42
N PHE A 16 14.27 -20.12 -6.83
CA PHE A 16 14.31 -20.29 -5.38
C PHE A 16 14.83 -19.00 -4.73
N ASP A 17 14.01 -18.37 -3.89
CA ASP A 17 14.41 -17.20 -3.11
C ASP A 17 14.84 -17.65 -1.71
N PHE A 18 16.14 -17.47 -1.41
CA PHE A 18 16.73 -17.80 -0.11
C PHE A 18 16.20 -16.90 1.01
N ASN A 19 15.64 -15.73 0.70
CA ASN A 19 15.05 -14.84 1.69
C ASN A 19 13.65 -15.34 2.10
N GLY A 20 13.55 -15.90 3.31
CA GLY A 20 12.31 -16.45 3.84
C GLY A 20 11.17 -15.44 3.99
N ARG A 21 11.45 -14.15 4.16
CA ARG A 21 10.41 -13.10 4.19
C ARG A 21 9.84 -12.85 2.79
N ARG A 22 10.72 -12.67 1.79
CA ARG A 22 10.31 -12.48 0.39
C ARG A 22 9.51 -13.68 -0.12
N ARG A 23 9.95 -14.90 0.20
CA ARG A 23 9.23 -16.13 -0.18
C ARG A 23 7.84 -16.23 0.44
N ARG A 24 7.65 -15.80 1.70
CA ARG A 24 6.33 -15.77 2.36
C ARG A 24 5.42 -14.74 1.71
N LEU A 25 5.92 -13.53 1.44
CA LEU A 25 5.16 -12.48 0.77
C LEU A 25 4.81 -12.84 -0.69
N ALA A 26 5.69 -13.54 -1.40
CA ALA A 26 5.44 -14.02 -2.77
C ALA A 26 4.38 -15.15 -2.86
N LYS A 27 3.91 -15.65 -1.71
CA LYS A 27 2.77 -16.58 -1.63
C LYS A 27 1.45 -15.87 -1.34
N CYS A 28 1.45 -14.59 -0.97
CA CYS A 28 0.24 -13.82 -0.78
C CYS A 28 -0.33 -13.41 -2.14
N GLY A 29 -1.57 -13.79 -2.42
CA GLY A 29 -2.36 -13.35 -3.57
C GLY A 29 -3.28 -12.18 -3.25
N ASP A 30 -3.66 -12.00 -1.98
CA ASP A 30 -4.57 -10.96 -1.51
C ASP A 30 -4.14 -10.35 -0.17
N ILE A 31 -4.95 -9.41 0.33
CA ILE A 31 -4.71 -8.73 1.61
C ILE A 31 -4.99 -9.64 2.81
N ASP A 32 -5.89 -10.62 2.69
CA ASP A 32 -6.17 -11.58 3.76
C ASP A 32 -5.00 -12.53 4.03
N ASP A 33 -4.25 -12.90 2.99
CA ASP A 33 -2.99 -13.61 3.12
C ASP A 33 -1.98 -12.79 3.93
N VAL A 34 -1.88 -11.49 3.67
CA VAL A 34 -1.01 -10.57 4.40
C VAL A 34 -1.46 -10.44 5.86
N ARG A 35 -2.76 -10.31 6.10
CA ARG A 35 -3.36 -10.32 7.46
C ARG A 35 -3.03 -11.60 8.21
N ARG A 36 -3.19 -12.77 7.59
CA ARG A 36 -2.84 -14.08 8.17
C ARG A 36 -1.34 -14.18 8.49
N LEU A 37 -0.47 -13.63 7.64
CA LEU A 37 0.96 -13.54 7.95
C LEU A 37 1.23 -12.61 9.14
N ALA A 38 0.55 -11.47 9.23
CA ALA A 38 0.67 -10.54 10.35
C ALA A 38 0.26 -11.22 11.68
N LYS A 39 -0.89 -11.91 11.70
CA LYS A 39 -1.38 -12.67 12.86
C LYS A 39 -0.36 -13.68 13.41
N ARG A 40 0.39 -14.34 12.52
CA ARG A 40 1.43 -15.30 12.93
C ARG A 40 2.70 -14.63 13.45
N ASN A 41 3.00 -13.41 13.01
CA ASN A 41 4.28 -12.76 13.29
C ASN A 41 4.20 -11.71 14.41
N LEU A 42 3.01 -11.20 14.74
CA LEU A 42 2.80 -10.18 15.76
C LEU A 42 2.37 -10.82 17.09
N PRO A 43 2.75 -10.22 18.24
CA PRO A 43 2.12 -10.54 19.52
C PRO A 43 0.61 -10.32 19.47
N GLY A 44 -0.17 -11.13 20.19
CA GLY A 44 -1.64 -11.11 20.15
C GLY A 44 -2.24 -9.71 20.33
N GLY A 45 -1.94 -9.03 21.45
CA GLY A 45 -2.47 -7.68 21.69
C GLY A 45 -2.02 -6.61 20.68
N VAL A 46 -0.86 -6.81 20.04
CA VAL A 46 -0.43 -5.93 18.94
C VAL A 46 -1.24 -6.19 17.68
N PHE A 47 -1.51 -7.46 17.37
CA PHE A 47 -2.39 -7.81 16.25
C PHE A 47 -3.81 -7.30 16.47
N ASP A 48 -4.37 -7.53 17.65
CA ASP A 48 -5.73 -7.11 18.00
C ASP A 48 -5.90 -5.58 17.98
N TYR A 49 -4.85 -4.81 18.28
CA TYR A 49 -4.87 -3.35 18.12
C TYR A 49 -5.12 -2.90 16.68
N PHE A 50 -4.55 -3.60 15.68
CA PHE A 50 -4.70 -3.23 14.26
C PHE A 50 -5.88 -3.91 13.59
N ASP A 51 -6.16 -5.16 13.98
CA ASP A 51 -7.18 -6.00 13.34
C ASP A 51 -8.56 -5.82 13.95
N GLY A 52 -8.61 -5.40 15.22
CA GLY A 52 -9.84 -5.31 15.98
C GLY A 52 -10.63 -4.03 15.71
N ALA A 53 -11.93 -4.08 16.03
CA ALA A 53 -12.84 -2.95 15.93
C ALA A 53 -13.66 -2.77 17.22
N ALA A 54 -14.58 -1.81 17.23
CA ALA A 54 -15.39 -1.51 18.41
C ALA A 54 -16.39 -2.64 18.72
N GLU A 55 -16.53 -2.95 20.01
CA GLU A 55 -17.50 -3.90 20.58
C GLU A 55 -17.56 -5.26 19.86
N THR A 56 -18.64 -5.53 19.14
CA THR A 56 -18.90 -6.78 18.42
C THR A 56 -18.29 -6.78 17.02
N GLU A 57 -17.58 -5.71 16.64
CA GLU A 57 -16.93 -5.52 15.34
C GLU A 57 -17.89 -5.53 14.14
N TRP A 58 -19.20 -5.44 14.40
CA TRP A 58 -20.24 -5.57 13.39
C TRP A 58 -20.10 -4.56 12.25
N SER A 59 -19.77 -3.31 12.59
CA SER A 59 -19.56 -2.25 11.59
C SER A 59 -18.37 -2.54 10.66
N MET A 60 -17.31 -3.15 11.17
CA MET A 60 -16.14 -3.53 10.36
C MET A 60 -16.52 -4.60 9.34
N VAL A 61 -17.22 -5.65 9.78
CA VAL A 61 -17.71 -6.73 8.91
C VAL A 61 -18.67 -6.17 7.85
N ASN A 62 -19.63 -5.34 8.26
CA ASN A 62 -20.62 -4.79 7.34
C ASN A 62 -20.01 -3.84 6.30
N ASN A 63 -18.95 -3.09 6.64
CA ASN A 63 -18.25 -2.21 5.71
C ASN A 63 -17.68 -3.00 4.51
N SER A 64 -17.02 -4.13 4.78
CA SER A 64 -16.51 -5.00 3.70
C SER A 64 -17.65 -5.71 2.95
N ALA A 65 -18.62 -6.27 3.68
CA ALA A 65 -19.78 -6.95 3.07
C ALA A 65 -20.63 -6.01 2.19
N ALA A 66 -20.54 -4.69 2.38
CA ALA A 66 -21.23 -3.72 1.54
C ALA A 66 -20.78 -3.77 0.07
N PHE A 67 -19.49 -4.04 -0.18
CA PHE A 67 -18.97 -4.12 -1.53
C PHE A 67 -19.40 -5.39 -2.27
N GLU A 68 -19.68 -6.48 -1.55
CA GLU A 68 -20.20 -7.73 -2.14
C GLU A 68 -21.61 -7.58 -2.72
N ARG A 69 -22.36 -6.56 -2.26
CA ARG A 69 -23.69 -6.25 -2.79
C ARG A 69 -23.62 -5.53 -4.14
N VAL A 70 -22.45 -5.03 -4.54
CA VAL A 70 -22.25 -4.29 -5.79
C VAL A 70 -21.62 -5.21 -6.84
N HIS A 71 -22.29 -5.32 -7.99
CA HIS A 71 -21.84 -6.18 -9.08
C HIS A 71 -21.25 -5.35 -10.22
N LEU A 72 -20.16 -5.83 -10.80
CA LEU A 72 -19.59 -5.23 -12.02
C LEU A 72 -20.33 -5.77 -13.25
N THR A 73 -20.72 -4.88 -14.15
CA THR A 73 -21.24 -5.23 -15.48
C THR A 73 -20.13 -5.02 -16.51
N PRO A 74 -19.33 -6.06 -16.83
CA PRO A 74 -18.20 -5.91 -17.74
C PRO A 74 -18.69 -5.61 -19.16
N ARG A 75 -17.98 -4.72 -19.86
CA ARG A 75 -18.17 -4.49 -21.30
C ARG A 75 -17.23 -5.42 -22.07
N VAL A 76 -17.78 -6.18 -23.01
CA VAL A 76 -17.02 -7.14 -23.84
C VAL A 76 -16.59 -6.50 -25.16
N LEU A 77 -15.57 -7.09 -25.81
CA LEU A 77 -15.00 -6.63 -27.08
C LEU A 77 -14.47 -5.18 -27.05
N VAL A 78 -14.08 -4.70 -25.87
CA VAL A 78 -13.40 -3.41 -25.70
C VAL A 78 -11.90 -3.67 -25.65
N ASP A 79 -11.12 -2.89 -26.40
CA ASP A 79 -9.67 -2.95 -26.31
C ASP A 79 -9.21 -2.42 -24.93
N VAL A 80 -8.54 -3.29 -24.18
CA VAL A 80 -7.98 -3.02 -22.85
C VAL A 80 -6.46 -3.18 -22.86
N SER A 81 -5.82 -3.10 -24.03
CA SER A 81 -4.36 -3.13 -24.18
C SER A 81 -3.64 -2.04 -23.38
N HIS A 82 -4.32 -0.91 -23.17
CA HIS A 82 -3.85 0.20 -22.36
C HIS A 82 -4.88 0.57 -21.30
N ILE A 83 -4.49 0.49 -20.02
CA ILE A 83 -5.32 0.83 -18.87
C ILE A 83 -4.62 1.95 -18.10
N ASP A 84 -5.30 3.09 -17.95
CA ASP A 84 -4.86 4.16 -17.05
C ASP A 84 -5.73 4.17 -15.79
N THR A 85 -5.13 3.85 -14.65
CA THR A 85 -5.79 3.89 -13.33
C THR A 85 -5.61 5.21 -12.60
N SER A 86 -4.90 6.16 -13.20
CA SER A 86 -4.54 7.40 -12.53
C SER A 86 -5.73 8.36 -12.45
N VAL A 87 -5.86 9.04 -11.32
CA VAL A 87 -6.99 9.94 -11.00
C VAL A 87 -6.47 11.24 -10.38
N THR A 88 -7.24 12.31 -10.50
CA THR A 88 -6.92 13.59 -9.85
C THR A 88 -7.86 13.80 -8.68
N VAL A 89 -7.32 13.89 -7.47
CA VAL A 89 -8.07 14.09 -6.24
C VAL A 89 -7.55 15.37 -5.58
N MET A 90 -8.44 16.32 -5.28
CA MET A 90 -8.08 17.60 -4.66
C MET A 90 -6.92 18.32 -5.38
N GLY A 91 -6.94 18.33 -6.72
CA GLY A 91 -5.90 18.97 -7.55
C GLY A 91 -4.58 18.19 -7.66
N THR A 92 -4.44 17.04 -7.00
CA THR A 92 -3.23 16.20 -7.07
C THR A 92 -3.46 14.97 -7.95
N ARG A 93 -2.60 14.76 -8.95
CA ARG A 93 -2.60 13.53 -9.77
C ARG A 93 -1.98 12.37 -8.98
N MET A 94 -2.69 11.25 -8.88
CA MET A 94 -2.23 10.01 -8.25
C MET A 94 -2.31 8.84 -9.24
N PRO A 95 -1.36 7.89 -9.21
CA PRO A 95 -1.31 6.78 -10.16
C PRO A 95 -2.40 5.72 -9.94
N PHE A 96 -2.96 5.66 -8.73
CA PHE A 96 -4.00 4.72 -8.34
C PHE A 96 -5.08 5.43 -7.52
N PRO A 97 -6.35 5.00 -7.56
CA PRO A 97 -7.46 5.62 -6.86
C PRO A 97 -7.55 5.17 -5.39
N PHE A 98 -6.43 5.17 -4.67
CA PHE A 98 -6.39 4.87 -3.24
C PHE A 98 -5.26 5.64 -2.55
N ALA A 99 -5.30 5.71 -1.22
CA ALA A 99 -4.29 6.34 -0.39
C ALA A 99 -4.05 5.52 0.88
N PHE A 100 -2.90 5.73 1.53
CA PHE A 100 -2.63 5.16 2.84
C PHE A 100 -3.33 6.01 3.92
N SER A 101 -4.33 5.41 4.56
CA SER A 101 -5.09 5.96 5.67
C SER A 101 -4.21 6.23 6.90
N PRO A 102 -4.50 7.25 7.73
CA PRO A 102 -3.74 7.47 8.96
C PRO A 102 -3.96 6.34 9.97
N THR A 103 -2.88 5.65 10.31
CA THR A 103 -2.86 4.61 11.35
C THR A 103 -1.90 5.03 12.45
N GLY A 104 -2.39 5.08 13.71
CA GLY A 104 -1.57 5.41 14.87
C GLY A 104 -0.71 4.25 15.33
N PHE A 105 0.26 4.54 16.19
CA PHE A 105 1.05 3.54 16.92
C PHE A 105 1.78 2.48 16.08
N THR A 106 2.05 2.72 14.78
CA THR A 106 2.58 1.67 13.89
C THR A 106 3.92 1.06 14.35
N ARG A 107 4.68 1.76 15.20
CA ARG A 107 5.92 1.22 15.81
C ARG A 107 5.72 0.02 16.72
N ILE A 108 4.52 -0.21 17.26
CA ILE A 108 4.25 -1.41 18.07
C ILE A 108 4.29 -2.69 17.21
N ALA A 109 4.04 -2.57 15.89
CA ALA A 109 4.12 -3.68 14.94
C ALA A 109 5.52 -3.85 14.34
N THR A 110 6.25 -2.75 14.12
CA THR A 110 7.57 -2.76 13.49
C THR A 110 8.38 -1.54 13.90
N SER A 111 9.66 -1.71 14.24
CA SER A 111 10.53 -0.61 14.69
C SER A 111 10.63 0.58 13.72
N ALA A 112 10.42 0.34 12.42
CA ALA A 112 10.42 1.37 11.40
C ALA A 112 9.19 2.30 11.47
N GLY A 113 8.04 1.79 11.93
CA GLY A 113 6.78 2.53 12.02
C GLY A 113 6.37 3.23 10.73
N GLU A 114 5.93 4.48 10.89
CA GLU A 114 5.34 5.32 9.85
C GLU A 114 6.33 5.62 8.71
N THR A 115 7.64 5.65 8.99
CA THR A 115 8.67 5.90 7.97
C THR A 115 8.72 4.80 6.91
N ALA A 116 8.35 3.56 7.25
CA ALA A 116 8.29 2.47 6.28
C ALA A 116 7.16 2.69 5.27
N VAL A 117 5.98 3.08 5.75
CA VAL A 117 4.82 3.39 4.90
C VAL A 117 5.12 4.61 4.04
N ALA A 118 5.69 5.67 4.63
CA ALA A 118 6.05 6.89 3.95
C ALA A 118 7.03 6.68 2.78
N ARG A 119 8.02 5.79 2.93
CA ARG A 119 8.94 5.41 1.85
C ARG A 119 8.24 4.68 0.71
N VAL A 120 7.33 3.75 1.03
CA VAL A 120 6.58 2.99 0.02
C VAL A 120 5.59 3.92 -0.71
N ALA A 121 4.88 4.76 0.02
CA ALA A 121 4.00 5.79 -0.51
C ALA A 121 4.73 6.70 -1.50
N ALA A 122 5.89 7.24 -1.10
CA ALA A 122 6.73 8.07 -1.97
C ALA A 122 7.23 7.30 -3.20
N ARG A 123 7.67 6.05 -3.03
CA ARG A 123 8.14 5.19 -4.13
C ARG A 123 7.09 4.98 -5.21
N HIS A 124 5.82 4.86 -4.81
CA HIS A 124 4.71 4.55 -5.71
C HIS A 124 3.86 5.78 -6.06
N GLY A 125 4.21 6.98 -5.58
CA GLY A 125 3.43 8.19 -5.81
C GLY A 125 2.02 8.15 -5.19
N VAL A 126 1.80 7.29 -4.20
CA VAL A 126 0.51 7.13 -3.50
C VAL A 126 0.48 8.07 -2.30
N PRO A 127 -0.57 8.86 -2.07
CA PRO A 127 -0.66 9.71 -0.89
C PRO A 127 -0.67 8.93 0.41
N TYR A 128 -0.09 9.54 1.43
CA TYR A 128 -0.05 9.02 2.79
C TYR A 128 -0.43 10.11 3.78
N THR A 129 -1.39 9.79 4.64
CA THR A 129 -1.84 10.67 5.72
C THR A 129 -1.23 10.17 7.03
N LEU A 130 -0.56 11.06 7.76
CA LEU A 130 0.03 10.74 9.06
C LEU A 130 -1.02 10.89 10.17
N SER A 131 -1.11 9.92 11.07
CA SER A 131 -1.96 10.01 12.27
C SER A 131 -1.41 11.02 13.28
N THR A 132 -2.28 11.73 13.99
CA THR A 132 -1.92 12.54 15.17
C THR A 132 -1.40 11.67 16.32
N LEU A 133 -1.77 10.39 16.34
CA LEU A 133 -1.25 9.36 17.24
C LEU A 133 -0.05 8.61 16.62
N GLY A 134 0.68 9.26 15.71
CA GLY A 134 1.89 8.74 15.12
C GLY A 134 3.02 8.60 16.14
N THR A 135 3.88 7.61 15.93
CA THR A 135 5.03 7.32 16.81
C THR A 135 6.38 7.83 16.29
N ARG A 136 6.30 8.65 15.23
CA ARG A 136 7.40 9.34 14.55
C ARG A 136 7.03 10.79 14.39
N SER A 137 8.05 11.66 14.41
CA SER A 137 7.81 13.09 14.19
C SER A 137 7.42 13.36 12.73
N ILE A 138 6.74 14.48 12.48
CA ILE A 138 6.35 14.90 11.13
C ILE A 138 7.61 15.05 10.26
N GLU A 139 8.69 15.57 10.83
CA GLU A 139 9.98 15.78 10.18
C GLU A 139 10.63 14.46 9.77
N GLU A 140 10.64 13.45 10.65
CA GLU A 140 11.17 12.12 10.32
C GLU A 140 10.40 11.47 9.17
N VAL A 141 9.08 11.60 9.18
CA VAL A 141 8.20 11.07 8.12
C VAL A 141 8.42 11.82 6.81
N ALA A 142 8.55 13.15 6.85
CA ALA A 142 8.84 13.97 5.68
C ALA A 142 10.22 13.63 5.06
N ALA A 143 11.25 13.50 5.89
CA ALA A 143 12.59 13.09 5.46
C ALA A 143 12.59 11.69 4.82
N ALA A 144 11.83 10.75 5.38
CA ALA A 144 11.69 9.41 4.83
C ALA A 144 11.06 9.43 3.42
N ARG A 145 10.11 10.33 3.14
CA ARG A 145 9.56 10.55 1.79
C ARG A 145 10.61 11.11 0.83
N ALA A 146 11.32 12.16 1.25
CA ALA A 146 12.33 12.84 0.43
C ALA A 146 13.47 11.91 0.00
N SER A 147 13.91 11.02 0.89
CA SER A 147 14.98 10.04 0.62
C SER A 147 14.69 9.09 -0.56
N VAL A 148 13.42 8.92 -0.93
CA VAL A 148 13.00 8.08 -2.07
C VAL A 148 12.83 8.92 -3.34
N THR A 149 12.37 10.17 -3.22
CA THR A 149 12.23 11.11 -4.34
C THR A 149 13.58 11.37 -5.01
N THR A 150 14.68 11.48 -4.26
CA THR A 150 16.03 11.69 -4.83
C THR A 150 16.52 10.53 -5.72
N ALA A 151 16.05 9.31 -5.49
CA ALA A 151 16.43 8.14 -6.30
C ALA A 151 15.53 7.90 -7.52
N ALA A 152 14.38 8.58 -7.60
CA ALA A 152 13.36 8.34 -8.64
C ALA A 152 13.02 9.57 -9.50
N VAL A 153 13.58 10.75 -9.21
CA VAL A 153 13.24 12.00 -9.91
C VAL A 153 14.41 12.51 -10.75
N THR A 154 14.49 11.99 -11.98
CA THR A 154 15.06 12.71 -13.13
C THR A 154 13.94 13.31 -14.01
N GLY A 155 12.66 13.27 -13.59
CA GLY A 155 11.56 13.63 -14.51
C GLY A 155 10.34 14.36 -13.95
N GLN A 156 10.23 14.66 -12.66
CA GLN A 156 9.06 15.37 -12.14
C GLN A 156 9.33 16.11 -10.83
N THR A 157 9.86 17.32 -10.95
CA THR A 157 9.82 18.35 -9.91
C THR A 157 8.40 18.93 -9.86
N ALA A 158 7.60 18.46 -8.91
CA ALA A 158 6.46 19.23 -8.45
C ALA A 158 6.99 20.33 -7.52
N ALA A 159 7.00 21.57 -7.99
CA ALA A 159 7.28 22.74 -7.18
C ALA A 159 6.27 22.80 -6.03
N ASN A 160 6.76 22.82 -4.80
CA ASN A 160 5.95 23.08 -3.62
C ASN A 160 5.86 24.61 -3.45
N PRO A 161 4.67 25.25 -3.50
CA PRO A 161 4.55 26.65 -3.14
C PRO A 161 4.82 26.81 -1.64
N ASP A 162 5.63 27.81 -1.33
CA ASP A 162 6.13 28.23 -0.01
C ASP A 162 5.04 28.23 1.09
N PRO A 163 5.32 27.72 2.31
CA PRO A 163 4.38 27.85 3.42
C PRO A 163 4.27 29.30 3.90
N THR A 164 3.24 30.01 3.44
CA THR A 164 2.86 31.31 4.00
C THR A 164 2.63 31.16 5.52
N PRO A 165 3.30 31.96 6.37
CA PRO A 165 3.15 31.85 7.82
C PRO A 165 1.73 32.24 8.28
N PRO A 166 1.24 31.69 9.40
CA PRO A 166 -0.09 31.99 9.91
C PRO A 166 -0.21 33.47 10.29
N ARG A 167 -1.22 34.15 9.74
CA ARG A 167 -1.61 35.48 10.21
C ARG A 167 -2.34 35.34 11.54
N THR A 168 -1.85 36.04 12.56
CA THR A 168 -2.60 36.48 13.74
C THR A 168 -3.83 37.28 13.35
#